data_AF-A0A2G9RK25-F1
#
_entry.id   AF-A0A2G9RK25-F1
#
_cell.length_a   1.000
_cell.length_b   1.000
_cell.length_c   1.000
_cell.angle_alpha   90.00
_cell.angle_beta   90.00
_cell.angle_gamma   90.00
#
_symmetry.space_group_name_H-M   'P 1'
#
loop_
_entity.id
_entity.type
_entity.pdbx_description
1 polymer ?
#
loop_
_entity_poly.entity_id
_entity_poly.type
_entity_poly.pdbx_seq_one_letter_code
_entity_poly.pdbx_strand_id
1 'polypeptide(L)'
;MAPPIPLLAVRGSDGIQLIQGPPKFTNHDSFQKDSSKNCKVSTFSRDGKLFGWCNGEVTNIVNSADSTLLHSFDLPKVVCLEISPKNTILATWQTYTTGKDGTAGVPNLQLYDLKNGKCVKSFIQKKMQNWSPCWSVDEKICARNVNNEVHFFEDNSFDTIANKLHLQKVTLANKSFFKADRVTMLWNSKATAVLVTASTDVDKTGASYYGEQTLHYIAVNGESAVVQLPKNGPIYDVVWNKNSTEFCAVYGFMPAKATVFNLKCDPIFDFGTGPRNAAFYSPQGHILVLAGFGNLRGQMEVWDIKNYKLISKPTASDATYFAWCPNGENIVTATCSPRLRVGNGYKIWHYTGSILHKYDVPDNTELWQVSWQPFTDGIFPAKPISYQPVPGEKTAEESKPAQAYRPPALRNKPVTSYKLQLYLIYTQRNSKKKNYAFFCI
;
A
#
# COMPACT_ATOMS: atom_id res chain seq x y z
N MET A 1 -19.21 10.56 22.51
CA MET A 1 -19.77 9.71 21.45
C MET A 1 -18.79 8.57 21.21
N ALA A 2 -19.24 7.32 21.09
CA ALA A 2 -18.34 6.21 20.79
C ALA A 2 -17.68 6.43 19.42
N PRO A 3 -16.40 6.05 19.23
CA PRO A 3 -15.75 6.18 17.93
C PRO A 3 -16.48 5.34 16.87
N PRO A 4 -16.54 5.79 15.61
CA PRO A 4 -17.18 5.02 14.54
C PRO A 4 -16.43 3.70 14.30
N ILE A 5 -17.16 2.68 13.85
CA ILE A 5 -16.58 1.39 13.46
C ILE A 5 -16.17 1.49 11.99
N PRO A 6 -14.88 1.40 11.64
CA PRO A 6 -14.44 1.44 10.24
C PRO A 6 -15.01 0.27 9.44
N LEU A 7 -15.39 0.51 8.19
CA LEU A 7 -15.80 -0.56 7.27
C LEU A 7 -14.60 -1.09 6.47
N LEU A 8 -14.64 -2.36 6.12
CA LEU A 8 -13.76 -3.00 5.15
C LEU A 8 -14.58 -3.37 3.91
N ALA A 9 -14.29 -2.72 2.78
CA ALA A 9 -14.82 -3.14 1.49
C ALA A 9 -14.05 -4.37 0.99
N VAL A 10 -14.78 -5.40 0.60
CA VAL A 10 -14.23 -6.64 0.03
C VAL A 10 -14.86 -6.86 -1.34
N ARG A 11 -14.02 -6.88 -2.38
CA ARG A 11 -14.43 -7.06 -3.78
C ARG A 11 -13.74 -8.26 -4.38
N GLY A 12 -14.52 -9.13 -4.99
CA GLY A 12 -14.05 -10.36 -5.62
C GLY A 12 -14.93 -10.78 -6.80
N SER A 13 -14.68 -11.97 -7.32
CA SER A 13 -15.48 -12.56 -8.40
C SER A 13 -16.92 -12.89 -8.00
N ASP A 14 -17.19 -12.92 -6.69
CA ASP A 14 -18.52 -13.13 -6.09
C ASP A 14 -19.23 -11.81 -5.76
N GLY A 15 -18.66 -10.68 -6.22
CA GLY A 15 -19.24 -9.35 -6.11
C GLY A 15 -18.56 -8.47 -5.07
N ILE A 16 -19.36 -7.65 -4.38
CA ILE A 16 -18.86 -6.66 -3.43
C ILE A 16 -19.70 -6.58 -2.17
N GLN A 17 -19.02 -6.46 -1.04
CA GLN A 17 -19.65 -6.35 0.28
C GLN A 17 -18.86 -5.39 1.19
N LEU A 18 -19.56 -4.86 2.19
CA LEU A 18 -18.98 -4.08 3.27
C LEU A 18 -19.02 -4.90 4.56
N ILE A 19 -17.90 -4.99 5.25
CA ILE A 19 -17.74 -5.71 6.51
C ILE A 19 -17.48 -4.68 7.61
N GLN A 20 -18.18 -4.78 8.73
CA GLN A 20 -17.89 -4.01 9.93
C GLN A 20 -16.53 -4.44 10.47
N GLY A 21 -15.60 -3.49 10.56
CA GLY A 21 -14.25 -3.73 11.06
C GLY A 21 -14.20 -4.14 12.54
N PRO A 22 -12.99 -4.20 13.12
CA PRO A 22 -12.81 -4.56 14.52
C PRO A 22 -13.72 -3.76 15.46
N PRO A 23 -14.34 -4.39 16.47
CA PRO A 23 -14.20 -5.80 16.84
C PRO A 23 -15.25 -6.74 16.22
N LYS A 24 -16.13 -6.27 15.32
CA LYS A 24 -17.33 -7.03 14.93
C LYS A 24 -17.05 -8.10 13.87
N PHE A 25 -16.36 -7.75 12.79
CA PHE A 25 -16.03 -8.65 11.67
C PHE A 25 -17.26 -9.30 10.99
N THR A 26 -18.42 -8.66 11.07
CA THR A 26 -19.68 -9.11 10.47
C THR A 26 -20.02 -8.27 9.24
N ASN A 27 -20.91 -8.77 8.37
CA ASN A 27 -21.45 -7.97 7.27
C ASN A 27 -22.10 -6.68 7.81
N HIS A 28 -22.02 -5.60 7.02
CA HIS A 28 -22.69 -4.35 7.35
C HIS A 28 -24.20 -4.52 7.22
N ASP A 29 -24.93 -4.34 8.33
CA ASP A 29 -26.35 -4.67 8.45
C ASP A 29 -27.24 -3.99 7.38
N SER A 30 -26.90 -2.76 6.99
CA SER A 30 -27.66 -1.99 6.00
C SER A 30 -27.17 -2.19 4.56
N PHE A 31 -25.98 -2.74 4.35
CA PHE A 31 -25.42 -2.91 3.01
C PHE A 31 -25.85 -4.26 2.44
N GLN A 32 -26.67 -4.25 1.40
CA GLN A 32 -26.98 -5.46 0.65
C GLN A 32 -25.80 -5.83 -0.24
N LYS A 33 -25.25 -7.03 -0.05
CA LYS A 33 -24.18 -7.57 -0.92
C LYS A 33 -24.65 -7.57 -2.37
N ASP A 34 -23.89 -6.88 -3.23
CA ASP A 34 -24.07 -6.97 -4.67
C ASP A 34 -23.29 -8.19 -5.17
N SER A 35 -24.01 -9.20 -5.64
CA SER A 35 -23.43 -10.48 -6.09
C SER A 35 -23.02 -10.48 -7.56
N SER A 36 -22.98 -9.31 -8.21
CA SER A 36 -22.56 -9.21 -9.61
C SER A 36 -21.11 -9.66 -9.77
N LYS A 37 -20.93 -10.63 -10.67
CA LYS A 37 -19.62 -11.18 -11.03
C LYS A 37 -18.73 -10.20 -11.80
N ASN A 38 -19.26 -9.03 -12.18
CA ASN A 38 -18.59 -8.03 -12.99
C ASN A 38 -18.27 -6.74 -12.24
N CYS A 39 -18.15 -6.77 -10.90
CA CYS A 39 -17.73 -5.61 -10.14
C CYS A 39 -16.30 -5.16 -10.48
N LYS A 40 -16.14 -4.22 -11.42
CA LYS A 40 -14.82 -3.83 -11.98
C LYS A 40 -14.03 -2.90 -11.09
N VAL A 41 -14.71 -2.06 -10.31
CA VAL A 41 -14.08 -1.04 -9.48
C VAL A 41 -14.94 -0.71 -8.27
N SER A 42 -14.29 -0.38 -7.16
CA SER A 42 -14.90 0.26 -6.01
C SER A 42 -13.95 1.26 -5.37
N THR A 43 -14.51 2.26 -4.70
CA THR A 43 -13.74 3.27 -3.98
C THR A 43 -14.56 3.86 -2.83
N PHE A 44 -13.86 4.30 -1.79
CA PHE A 44 -14.43 5.21 -0.80
C PHE A 44 -14.06 6.64 -1.17
N SER A 45 -14.96 7.58 -0.86
CA SER A 45 -14.61 9.00 -0.76
C SER A 45 -13.45 9.25 0.21
N ARG A 46 -12.75 10.36 0.04
CA ARG A 46 -11.58 10.73 0.85
C ARG A 46 -11.88 10.82 2.36
N ASP A 47 -13.07 11.29 2.73
CA ASP A 47 -13.52 11.37 4.12
C ASP A 47 -14.26 10.12 4.60
N GLY A 48 -14.44 9.13 3.70
CA GLY A 48 -15.07 7.85 3.96
C GLY A 48 -16.58 7.90 4.09
N LYS A 49 -17.25 9.03 3.82
CA LYS A 49 -18.71 9.14 3.98
C LYS A 49 -19.50 8.51 2.84
N LEU A 50 -18.94 8.50 1.63
CA LEU A 50 -19.50 7.85 0.46
C LEU A 50 -18.69 6.62 0.06
N PHE A 51 -19.40 5.62 -0.45
CA PHE A 51 -18.84 4.43 -1.08
C PHE A 51 -19.44 4.27 -2.48
N GLY A 52 -18.59 3.99 -3.46
CA GLY A 52 -18.99 3.83 -4.85
C GLY A 52 -18.46 2.55 -5.46
N TRP A 53 -19.25 1.91 -6.32
CA TRP A 53 -18.81 0.76 -7.11
C TRP A 53 -19.54 0.68 -8.44
N CYS A 54 -18.89 0.04 -9.42
CA CYS A 54 -19.50 -0.31 -10.70
C CYS A 54 -19.66 -1.83 -10.77
N ASN A 55 -20.89 -2.31 -10.89
CA ASN A 55 -21.22 -3.74 -10.92
C ASN A 55 -21.27 -4.33 -12.34
N GLY A 56 -20.87 -3.56 -13.36
CA GLY A 56 -20.91 -3.96 -14.77
C GLY A 56 -22.24 -3.67 -15.46
N GLU A 57 -23.24 -3.20 -14.73
CA GLU A 57 -24.53 -2.71 -15.26
C GLU A 57 -24.69 -1.24 -14.90
N VAL A 58 -24.58 -0.92 -13.62
CA VAL A 58 -24.70 0.43 -13.08
C VAL A 58 -23.51 0.79 -12.19
N THR A 59 -23.27 2.08 -12.07
CA THR A 59 -22.36 2.66 -11.08
C THR A 59 -23.18 3.25 -9.95
N ASN A 60 -23.05 2.69 -8.75
CA ASN A 60 -23.79 3.11 -7.56
C ASN A 60 -22.91 3.94 -6.64
N ILE A 61 -23.50 4.96 -6.03
CA ILE A 61 -22.91 5.76 -4.95
C ILE A 61 -23.86 5.72 -3.76
N VAL A 62 -23.38 5.27 -2.61
CA VAL A 62 -24.16 5.17 -1.37
C VAL A 62 -23.47 5.94 -0.24
N ASN A 63 -24.25 6.33 0.77
CA ASN A 63 -23.69 6.74 2.05
C ASN A 63 -23.12 5.51 2.76
N SER A 64 -21.87 5.58 3.21
CA SER A 64 -21.19 4.45 3.83
C SER A 64 -21.77 4.06 5.19
N ALA A 65 -22.38 5.00 5.93
CA ALA A 65 -22.86 4.75 7.29
C ALA A 65 -24.17 3.93 7.32
N ASP A 66 -25.09 4.21 6.40
CA ASP A 66 -26.44 3.61 6.38
C ASP A 66 -26.76 2.91 5.05
N SER A 67 -25.82 2.92 4.09
CA SER A 67 -25.98 2.34 2.75
C SER A 67 -27.14 2.94 1.94
N THR A 68 -27.60 4.14 2.30
CA THR A 68 -28.62 4.86 1.51
C THR A 68 -28.08 5.21 0.12
N LEU A 69 -28.84 4.87 -0.91
CA LEU A 69 -28.49 5.16 -2.30
C LEU A 69 -28.58 6.66 -2.56
N LEU A 70 -27.46 7.26 -2.96
CA LEU A 70 -27.39 8.65 -3.36
C LEU A 70 -27.64 8.80 -4.87
N HIS A 71 -26.91 8.04 -5.68
CA HIS A 71 -27.05 8.02 -7.14
C HIS A 71 -26.80 6.62 -7.70
N SER A 72 -27.48 6.31 -8.80
CA SER A 72 -27.19 5.16 -9.66
C SER A 72 -27.11 5.64 -11.11
N PHE A 73 -25.97 5.39 -11.75
CA PHE A 73 -25.69 5.82 -13.12
C PHE A 73 -25.64 4.60 -14.05
N ASP A 74 -26.31 4.68 -15.20
CA ASP A 74 -26.25 3.66 -16.26
C ASP A 74 -24.92 3.74 -17.02
N LEU A 75 -23.86 3.31 -16.33
CA LEU A 75 -22.46 3.38 -16.77
C LEU A 75 -21.79 1.99 -16.59
N PRO A 76 -22.19 0.98 -17.37
CA PRO A 76 -21.77 -0.41 -17.18
C PRO A 76 -20.27 -0.66 -17.45
N LYS A 77 -19.62 0.21 -18.22
CA LYS A 77 -18.24 0.02 -18.69
C LYS A 77 -17.19 0.71 -17.83
N VAL A 78 -17.59 1.34 -16.73
CA VAL A 78 -16.67 2.06 -15.85
C VAL A 78 -15.74 1.07 -15.15
N VAL A 79 -14.44 1.38 -15.21
CA VAL A 79 -13.37 0.58 -14.59
C VAL A 79 -12.50 1.40 -13.65
N CYS A 80 -12.67 2.72 -13.60
CA CYS A 80 -12.08 3.58 -12.58
C CYS A 80 -13.11 4.58 -12.02
N LEU A 81 -13.03 4.84 -10.71
CA LEU A 81 -13.86 5.79 -9.97
C LEU A 81 -12.97 6.63 -9.06
N GLU A 82 -13.24 7.93 -8.99
CA GLU A 82 -12.63 8.84 -8.02
C GLU A 82 -13.69 9.85 -7.55
N ILE A 83 -13.78 10.06 -6.24
CA ILE A 83 -14.68 11.05 -5.64
C ILE A 83 -13.82 12.21 -5.14
N SER A 84 -14.22 13.43 -5.48
CA SER A 84 -13.47 14.63 -5.09
C SER A 84 -13.44 14.83 -3.56
N PRO A 85 -12.44 15.53 -2.99
CA PRO A 85 -12.19 15.61 -1.55
C PRO A 85 -13.36 16.03 -0.63
N LYS A 86 -14.30 16.84 -1.12
CA LYS A 86 -15.52 17.29 -0.43
C LYS A 86 -16.79 16.58 -0.93
N ASN A 87 -16.64 15.53 -1.72
CA ASN A 87 -17.73 14.71 -2.23
C ASN A 87 -18.71 15.46 -3.14
N THR A 88 -18.21 16.44 -3.91
CA THR A 88 -19.05 17.23 -4.83
C THR A 88 -19.04 16.67 -6.25
N ILE A 89 -17.92 16.11 -6.69
CA ILE A 89 -17.74 15.58 -8.05
C ILE A 89 -17.38 14.08 -7.99
N LEU A 90 -18.03 13.30 -8.85
CA LEU A 90 -17.63 11.95 -9.19
C LEU A 90 -16.96 11.95 -10.56
N ALA A 91 -15.71 11.46 -10.63
CA ALA A 91 -15.04 11.17 -11.88
C ALA A 91 -15.14 9.67 -12.19
N THR A 92 -15.59 9.35 -13.40
CA THR A 92 -15.65 7.98 -13.91
C THR A 92 -14.77 7.85 -15.14
N TRP A 93 -14.13 6.69 -15.31
CA TRP A 93 -13.38 6.37 -16.50
C TRP A 93 -13.64 4.97 -17.00
N GLN A 94 -13.80 4.86 -18.31
CA GLN A 94 -13.89 3.61 -19.04
C GLN A 94 -12.83 3.57 -20.14
N THR A 95 -12.50 2.36 -20.61
CA THR A 95 -11.53 2.20 -21.70
C THR A 95 -11.97 2.95 -22.95
N TYR A 96 -11.10 3.82 -23.47
CA TYR A 96 -11.36 4.53 -24.71
C TYR A 96 -11.37 3.56 -25.90
N THR A 97 -12.43 3.61 -26.70
CA THR A 97 -12.59 2.81 -27.92
C THR A 97 -12.92 3.72 -29.10
N THR A 98 -12.24 3.53 -30.22
CA THR A 98 -12.57 4.21 -31.49
C THR A 98 -13.82 3.60 -32.13
N GLY A 99 -14.49 4.36 -32.99
CA GLY A 99 -15.61 3.84 -33.78
C GLY A 99 -15.15 2.72 -34.71
N LYS A 100 -16.08 1.83 -35.11
CA LYS A 100 -15.80 0.70 -36.02
C LYS A 100 -15.25 1.14 -37.37
N ASP A 101 -15.61 2.36 -37.80
CA ASP A 101 -15.21 2.96 -39.07
C ASP A 101 -13.91 3.81 -38.94
N GLY A 102 -13.16 3.65 -37.85
CA GLY A 102 -11.96 4.45 -37.57
C GLY A 102 -12.22 5.88 -37.10
N THR A 103 -13.48 6.26 -36.89
CA THR A 103 -13.87 7.56 -36.35
C THR A 103 -13.42 7.73 -34.89
N ALA A 104 -13.24 8.99 -34.48
CA ALA A 104 -12.86 9.32 -33.11
C ALA A 104 -13.88 8.75 -32.12
N GLY A 105 -13.38 8.15 -31.05
CA GLY A 105 -14.20 7.57 -30.00
C GLY A 105 -14.95 8.63 -29.20
N VAL A 106 -15.98 8.21 -28.48
CA VAL A 106 -16.73 9.08 -27.57
C VAL A 106 -15.91 9.42 -26.32
N PRO A 107 -16.20 10.55 -25.65
CA PRO A 107 -15.64 10.85 -24.34
C PRO A 107 -15.80 9.69 -23.36
N ASN A 108 -14.70 9.34 -22.67
CA ASN A 108 -14.61 8.17 -21.81
C ASN A 108 -14.20 8.50 -20.36
N LEU A 109 -13.89 9.78 -20.09
CA LEU A 109 -13.75 10.34 -18.76
C LEU A 109 -14.91 11.31 -18.53
N GLN A 110 -15.77 11.03 -17.56
CA GLN A 110 -16.97 11.81 -17.29
C GLN A 110 -16.96 12.30 -15.85
N LEU A 111 -17.39 13.54 -15.65
CA LEU A 111 -17.49 14.20 -14.36
C LEU A 111 -18.97 14.43 -14.05
N TYR A 112 -19.42 14.03 -12.86
CA TYR A 112 -20.79 14.15 -12.41
C TYR A 112 -20.86 14.99 -11.14
N ASP A 113 -21.84 15.89 -11.06
CA ASP A 113 -22.19 16.59 -9.83
C ASP A 113 -23.00 15.66 -8.92
N LEU A 114 -22.44 15.32 -7.76
CA LEU A 114 -23.05 14.41 -6.79
C LEU A 114 -24.23 15.06 -6.04
N LYS A 115 -24.47 16.36 -6.16
CA LYS A 115 -25.67 17.01 -5.61
C LYS A 115 -26.92 16.69 -6.43
N ASN A 116 -26.82 16.64 -7.75
CA ASN A 116 -27.97 16.50 -8.65
C ASN A 116 -27.89 15.31 -9.63
N GLY A 117 -26.76 14.57 -9.64
CA GLY A 117 -26.55 13.41 -10.49
C GLY A 117 -26.29 13.73 -11.96
N LYS A 118 -26.09 15.00 -12.35
CA LYS A 118 -25.90 15.38 -13.75
C LYS A 118 -24.43 15.32 -14.16
N CYS A 119 -24.20 14.87 -15.40
CA CYS A 119 -22.88 14.97 -16.02
C CYS A 119 -22.56 16.44 -16.28
N VAL A 120 -21.53 16.96 -15.61
CA VAL A 120 -21.07 18.35 -15.76
C VAL A 120 -20.08 18.48 -16.90
N LYS A 121 -19.25 17.46 -17.15
CA LYS A 121 -18.31 17.48 -18.26
C LYS A 121 -17.90 16.09 -18.71
N SER A 122 -17.61 15.97 -20.00
CA SER A 122 -17.11 14.74 -20.61
C SER A 122 -15.86 15.06 -21.43
N PHE A 123 -14.84 14.21 -21.30
CA PHE A 123 -13.57 14.37 -21.97
C PHE A 123 -13.05 13.06 -22.56
N ILE A 124 -12.14 13.17 -23.53
CA ILE A 124 -11.37 12.04 -24.04
C ILE A 124 -10.11 11.88 -23.20
N GLN A 125 -9.91 10.71 -22.61
CA GLN A 125 -8.71 10.34 -21.84
C GLN A 125 -8.24 8.95 -22.26
N LYS A 126 -7.33 8.88 -23.23
CA LYS A 126 -6.93 7.60 -23.86
C LYS A 126 -6.15 6.68 -22.92
N LYS A 127 -5.28 7.25 -22.06
CA LYS A 127 -4.44 6.49 -21.14
C LYS A 127 -5.12 6.36 -19.78
N MET A 128 -5.09 5.16 -19.22
CA MET A 128 -5.53 4.89 -17.83
C MET A 128 -4.52 5.46 -16.81
N GLN A 129 -3.23 5.50 -17.15
CA GLN A 129 -2.24 6.15 -16.28
C GLN A 129 -2.56 7.64 -16.11
N ASN A 130 -2.61 8.12 -14.87
CA ASN A 130 -2.98 9.50 -14.51
C ASN A 130 -4.32 9.93 -15.13
N TRP A 131 -5.29 9.01 -15.19
CA TRP A 131 -6.61 9.28 -15.77
C TRP A 131 -7.43 10.26 -14.95
N SER A 132 -7.33 10.20 -13.62
CA SER A 132 -8.18 10.98 -12.72
C SER A 132 -7.69 12.43 -12.66
N PRO A 133 -8.62 13.41 -12.67
CA PRO A 133 -8.29 14.74 -12.21
C PRO A 133 -7.87 14.71 -10.73
N CYS A 134 -7.07 15.68 -10.31
CA CYS A 134 -6.61 15.85 -8.93
C CYS A 134 -7.15 17.16 -8.39
N TRP A 135 -7.70 17.15 -7.17
CA TRP A 135 -8.25 18.34 -6.54
C TRP A 135 -7.41 18.82 -5.37
N SER A 136 -7.39 20.13 -5.16
CA SER A 136 -7.02 20.70 -3.87
C SER A 136 -8.01 20.24 -2.79
N VAL A 137 -7.57 20.24 -1.52
CA VAL A 137 -8.41 19.79 -0.39
C VAL A 137 -9.70 20.62 -0.27
N ASP A 138 -9.65 21.89 -0.64
CA ASP A 138 -10.80 22.79 -0.66
C ASP A 138 -11.62 22.74 -1.96
N GLU A 139 -11.19 21.94 -2.95
CA GLU A 139 -11.76 21.80 -4.30
C GLU A 139 -11.81 23.06 -5.15
N LYS A 140 -11.13 24.14 -4.73
CA LYS A 140 -11.04 25.36 -5.53
C LYS A 140 -10.22 25.17 -6.79
N ILE A 141 -9.27 24.23 -6.80
CA ILE A 141 -8.42 23.93 -7.94
C ILE A 141 -8.57 22.45 -8.29
N CYS A 142 -8.85 22.19 -9.56
CA CYS A 142 -8.79 20.86 -10.14
C CYS A 142 -7.75 20.85 -11.28
N ALA A 143 -6.80 19.92 -11.23
CA ALA A 143 -5.79 19.74 -12.26
C ALA A 143 -6.01 18.42 -13.01
N ARG A 144 -5.89 18.45 -14.33
CA ARG A 144 -6.05 17.28 -15.19
C ARG A 144 -4.85 17.15 -16.13
N ASN A 145 -4.31 15.94 -16.22
CA ASN A 145 -3.24 15.62 -17.16
C ASN A 145 -3.81 15.41 -18.58
N VAL A 146 -3.22 16.11 -19.56
CA VAL A 146 -3.55 15.99 -20.98
C VAL A 146 -2.26 15.87 -21.79
N ASN A 147 -1.80 14.64 -22.03
CA ASN A 147 -0.56 14.34 -22.76
C ASN A 147 0.66 15.16 -22.28
N ASN A 148 0.89 16.34 -22.88
CA ASN A 148 2.03 17.22 -22.64
C ASN A 148 1.67 18.50 -21.88
N GLU A 149 0.43 18.60 -21.40
CA GLU A 149 -0.12 19.76 -20.71
C GLU A 149 -0.82 19.33 -19.42
N VAL A 150 -0.88 20.25 -18.46
CA VAL A 150 -1.77 20.15 -17.30
C VAL A 150 -2.78 21.28 -17.39
N HIS A 151 -4.06 20.93 -17.43
CA HIS A 151 -5.16 21.90 -17.44
C HIS A 151 -5.66 22.09 -16.02
N PHE A 152 -5.77 23.35 -15.61
CA PHE A 152 -6.31 23.76 -14.32
C PHE A 152 -7.70 24.35 -14.51
N PHE A 153 -8.60 23.94 -13.64
CA PHE A 153 -9.98 24.41 -13.54
C PHE A 153 -10.18 24.99 -12.14
N GLU A 154 -11.00 26.04 -12.04
CA GLU A 154 -11.32 26.70 -10.78
C GLU A 154 -12.77 26.41 -10.39
N ASP A 155 -12.99 26.19 -9.08
CA ASP A 155 -14.31 26.00 -8.46
C ASP A 155 -15.19 24.93 -9.14
N ASN A 156 -14.56 23.86 -9.64
CA ASN A 156 -15.20 22.80 -10.41
C ASN A 156 -15.98 23.29 -11.65
N SER A 157 -15.59 24.43 -12.22
CA SER A 157 -16.06 24.90 -13.52
C SER A 157 -15.20 24.29 -14.64
N PHE A 158 -15.73 23.30 -15.33
CA PHE A 158 -14.97 22.51 -16.32
C PHE A 158 -15.15 22.99 -17.77
N ASP A 159 -15.87 24.09 -17.99
CA ASP A 159 -16.12 24.65 -19.32
C ASP A 159 -14.96 25.51 -19.83
N THR A 160 -14.25 26.17 -18.92
CA THR A 160 -13.12 27.05 -19.25
C THR A 160 -11.88 26.59 -18.51
N ILE A 161 -10.77 26.45 -19.24
CA ILE A 161 -9.46 26.17 -18.64
C ILE A 161 -8.95 27.47 -18.04
N ALA A 162 -8.85 27.53 -16.71
CA ALA A 162 -8.38 28.72 -15.98
C ALA A 162 -6.88 28.94 -16.19
N ASN A 163 -6.10 27.87 -16.22
CA ASN A 163 -4.68 27.93 -16.51
C ASN A 163 -4.21 26.66 -17.23
N LYS A 164 -3.18 26.78 -18.06
CA LYS A 164 -2.56 25.67 -18.78
C LYS A 164 -1.07 25.70 -18.51
N LEU A 165 -0.57 24.68 -17.83
CA LEU A 165 0.87 24.47 -17.71
C LEU A 165 1.32 23.61 -18.90
N HIS A 166 2.02 24.26 -19.83
CA HIS A 166 2.84 23.54 -20.81
C HIS A 166 4.15 23.14 -20.14
N LEU A 167 4.73 21.99 -20.49
CA LEU A 167 5.98 21.48 -19.93
C LEU A 167 7.23 22.38 -20.11
N GLN A 168 7.06 23.64 -20.54
CA GLN A 168 8.12 24.65 -20.58
C GLN A 168 7.66 25.97 -19.93
N LYS A 169 8.38 26.35 -18.85
CA LYS A 169 8.60 27.73 -18.35
C LYS A 169 7.50 28.44 -17.54
N VAL A 170 6.87 27.76 -16.58
CA VAL A 170 6.46 28.46 -15.33
C VAL A 170 6.81 27.55 -14.14
N THR A 171 7.99 27.74 -13.55
CA THR A 171 8.42 26.98 -12.37
C THR A 171 8.57 27.92 -11.20
N LEU A 172 7.80 27.69 -10.13
CA LEU A 172 7.97 28.39 -8.85
C LEU A 172 9.31 28.05 -8.19
N ALA A 173 9.82 26.84 -8.42
CA ALA A 173 11.15 26.38 -8.06
C ALA A 173 11.64 25.32 -9.06
N ASN A 174 12.96 25.24 -9.29
CA ASN A 174 13.60 24.22 -10.11
C ASN A 174 14.76 23.61 -9.32
N LYS A 175 14.84 22.27 -9.31
CA LYS A 175 16.02 21.54 -8.87
C LYS A 175 16.46 20.62 -10.00
N SER A 176 17.72 20.77 -10.41
CA SER A 176 18.32 19.92 -11.44
C SER A 176 19.01 18.72 -10.80
N PHE A 177 18.75 17.54 -11.35
CA PHE A 177 19.41 16.28 -11.00
C PHE A 177 20.09 15.74 -12.24
N PHE A 178 21.26 15.12 -12.06
CA PHE A 178 21.95 14.45 -13.15
C PHE A 178 21.49 12.99 -13.22
N LYS A 179 21.28 12.49 -14.44
CA LYS A 179 20.87 11.11 -14.72
C LYS A 179 19.53 10.73 -14.05
N ALA A 180 18.41 11.03 -14.69
CA ALA A 180 17.10 10.59 -14.24
C ALA A 180 16.20 10.30 -15.44
N ASP A 181 15.76 9.05 -15.57
CA ASP A 181 14.78 8.61 -16.57
C ASP A 181 13.37 8.68 -16.00
N ARG A 182 13.23 8.40 -14.69
CA ARG A 182 11.96 8.47 -13.97
C ARG A 182 12.13 9.15 -12.62
N VAL A 183 11.12 9.93 -12.24
CA VAL A 183 11.05 10.61 -10.95
C VAL A 183 9.73 10.28 -10.27
N THR A 184 9.79 9.94 -8.98
CA THR A 184 8.62 9.78 -8.11
C THR A 184 8.71 10.82 -7.01
N MET A 185 7.61 11.53 -6.74
CA MET A 185 7.54 12.59 -5.74
C MET A 185 6.54 12.19 -4.65
N LEU A 186 6.94 12.34 -3.38
CA LEU A 186 6.12 12.00 -2.24
C LEU A 186 6.10 13.15 -1.23
N TRP A 187 4.98 13.87 -1.18
CA TRP A 187 4.76 14.96 -0.24
C TRP A 187 4.48 14.44 1.17
N ASN A 188 4.96 15.17 2.18
CA ASN A 188 4.54 14.94 3.55
C ASN A 188 3.09 15.42 3.79
N SER A 189 2.48 15.00 4.89
CA SER A 189 1.08 15.29 5.19
C SER A 189 0.77 16.78 5.36
N LYS A 190 1.77 17.59 5.77
CA LYS A 190 1.66 19.04 5.94
C LYS A 190 1.98 19.84 4.67
N ALA A 191 2.35 19.18 3.58
CA ALA A 191 2.81 19.80 2.34
C ALA A 191 3.97 20.80 2.52
N THR A 192 4.85 20.56 3.50
CA THR A 192 6.03 21.40 3.77
C THR A 192 7.32 20.84 3.16
N ALA A 193 7.33 19.56 2.78
CA ALA A 193 8.46 18.93 2.12
C ALA A 193 8.03 17.78 1.22
N VAL A 194 8.88 17.46 0.25
CA VAL A 194 8.72 16.38 -0.72
C VAL A 194 9.99 15.52 -0.77
N LEU A 195 9.80 14.20 -0.78
CA LEU A 195 10.84 13.24 -1.11
C LEU A 195 10.78 12.96 -2.60
N VAL A 196 11.94 12.98 -3.25
CA VAL A 196 12.08 12.77 -4.68
C VAL A 196 12.99 11.58 -4.90
N THR A 197 12.42 10.48 -5.40
CA THR A 197 13.19 9.31 -5.83
C THR A 197 13.43 9.42 -7.33
N ALA A 198 14.67 9.66 -7.72
CA ALA A 198 15.10 9.67 -9.11
C ALA A 198 15.74 8.33 -9.46
N SER A 199 15.39 7.75 -10.61
CA SER A 199 15.94 6.49 -11.10
C SER A 199 16.42 6.59 -12.54
N THR A 200 17.48 5.84 -12.86
CA THR A 200 17.98 5.60 -14.22
C THR A 200 17.78 4.14 -14.59
N ASP A 201 17.60 3.84 -15.87
CA ASP A 201 17.37 2.47 -16.34
C ASP A 201 18.69 1.74 -16.65
N VAL A 202 19.76 2.46 -17.02
CA VAL A 202 21.07 1.88 -17.33
C VAL A 202 22.18 2.74 -16.73
N ASP A 203 23.00 2.15 -15.86
CA ASP A 203 24.24 2.80 -15.45
C ASP A 203 25.26 2.70 -16.61
N LYS A 204 25.79 3.85 -17.03
CA LYS A 204 26.78 3.96 -18.12
C LYS A 204 28.09 3.22 -17.80
N THR A 205 28.31 2.82 -16.55
CA THR A 205 29.47 2.01 -16.13
C THR A 205 29.31 0.52 -16.44
N GLY A 206 28.10 0.04 -16.76
CA GLY A 206 27.80 -1.38 -16.97
C GLY A 206 27.82 -2.24 -15.70
N ALA A 207 27.95 -1.64 -14.51
CA ALA A 207 28.05 -2.37 -13.24
C ALA A 207 26.69 -2.84 -12.68
N SER A 208 25.58 -2.19 -13.04
CA SER A 208 24.23 -2.61 -12.64
C SER A 208 23.28 -2.70 -13.84
N TYR A 209 22.66 -3.87 -14.02
CA TYR A 209 21.57 -4.08 -14.99
C TYR A 209 20.25 -3.41 -14.57
N TYR A 210 20.16 -2.92 -13.33
CA TYR A 210 18.96 -2.34 -12.74
C TYR A 210 19.03 -0.81 -12.57
N GLY A 211 20.05 -0.19 -13.19
CA GLY A 211 20.31 1.24 -13.10
C GLY A 211 20.66 1.74 -11.70
N GLU A 212 20.46 3.04 -11.47
CA GLU A 212 20.82 3.75 -10.24
C GLU A 212 19.59 4.48 -9.69
N GLN A 213 19.44 4.51 -8.36
CA GLN A 213 18.39 5.26 -7.69
C GLN A 213 18.97 6.19 -6.64
N THR A 214 18.47 7.43 -6.60
CA THR A 214 18.86 8.44 -5.62
C THR A 214 17.62 9.00 -4.93
N LEU A 215 17.74 9.27 -3.63
CA LEU A 215 16.69 9.85 -2.81
C LEU A 215 17.08 11.27 -2.42
N HIS A 216 16.19 12.22 -2.70
CA HIS A 216 16.38 13.63 -2.39
C HIS A 216 15.26 14.11 -1.48
N TYR A 217 15.62 14.97 -0.53
CA TYR A 217 14.71 15.75 0.28
C TYR A 217 14.68 17.18 -0.25
N ILE A 218 13.49 17.76 -0.38
CA ILE A 218 13.28 19.15 -0.78
C ILE A 218 12.17 19.75 0.09
N ALA A 219 12.47 20.84 0.78
CA ALA A 219 11.52 21.61 1.57
C ALA A 219 11.01 22.83 0.80
N VAL A 220 9.82 23.32 1.17
CA VAL A 220 9.19 24.50 0.53
C VAL A 220 9.94 25.80 0.79
N ASN A 221 10.79 25.85 1.81
CA ASN A 221 11.69 26.98 2.09
C ASN A 221 12.94 27.00 1.18
N GLY A 222 13.10 26.02 0.28
CA GLY A 222 14.25 25.89 -0.62
C GLY A 222 15.39 25.03 -0.09
N GLU A 223 15.33 24.55 1.16
CA GLU A 223 16.32 23.60 1.67
C GLU A 223 16.21 22.28 0.91
N SER A 224 17.36 21.69 0.57
CA SER A 224 17.40 20.42 -0.14
C SER A 224 18.64 19.63 0.22
N ALA A 225 18.52 18.31 0.27
CA ALA A 225 19.60 17.40 0.62
C ALA A 225 19.46 16.08 -0.13
N VAL A 226 20.58 15.45 -0.46
CA VAL A 226 20.60 14.06 -0.94
C VAL A 226 20.64 13.15 0.29
N VAL A 227 19.68 12.23 0.41
CA VAL A 227 19.64 11.28 1.52
C VAL A 227 20.72 10.23 1.29
N GLN A 228 21.70 10.17 2.20
CA GLN A 228 22.78 9.19 2.12
C GLN A 228 22.29 7.83 2.59
N LEU A 229 22.37 6.83 1.70
CA LEU A 229 21.94 5.46 1.95
C LEU A 229 23.18 4.56 2.06
N PRO A 230 23.62 4.17 3.28
CA PRO A 230 24.91 3.49 3.49
C PRO A 230 25.04 2.09 2.91
N LYS A 231 23.99 1.55 2.28
CA LYS A 231 23.97 0.21 1.70
C LYS A 231 23.59 0.30 0.23
N ASN A 232 24.51 -0.15 -0.62
CA ASN A 232 24.31 -0.19 -2.08
C ASN A 232 23.15 -1.12 -2.46
N GLY A 233 22.38 -0.68 -3.46
CA GLY A 233 21.26 -1.41 -4.05
C GLY A 233 20.04 -0.51 -4.25
N PRO A 234 18.90 -1.10 -4.65
CA PRO A 234 17.70 -0.33 -4.96
C PRO A 234 17.06 0.26 -3.70
N ILE A 235 16.24 1.28 -3.88
CA ILE A 235 15.29 1.79 -2.90
C ILE A 235 13.98 1.05 -3.14
N TYR A 236 13.61 0.17 -2.22
CA TYR A 236 12.37 -0.60 -2.32
C TYR A 236 11.16 0.23 -1.93
N ASP A 237 11.27 1.03 -0.88
CA ASP A 237 10.16 1.84 -0.38
C ASP A 237 10.65 3.05 0.44
N VAL A 238 9.87 4.12 0.41
CA VAL A 238 10.11 5.35 1.17
C VAL A 238 8.77 5.90 1.64
N VAL A 239 8.63 6.10 2.96
CA VAL A 239 7.36 6.53 3.56
C VAL A 239 7.56 7.63 4.59
N TRP A 240 6.71 8.66 4.52
CA TRP A 240 6.65 9.70 5.54
C TRP A 240 5.93 9.20 6.80
N ASN A 241 6.42 9.61 7.96
CA ASN A 241 5.60 9.58 9.17
C ASN A 241 4.53 10.69 9.08
N LYS A 242 3.32 10.41 9.57
CA LYS A 242 2.19 11.35 9.63
C LYS A 242 2.53 12.67 10.33
N ASN A 243 3.49 12.67 11.27
CA ASN A 243 3.96 13.88 11.95
C ASN A 243 4.67 14.89 11.02
N SER A 244 5.05 14.47 9.80
CA SER A 244 5.78 15.25 8.79
C SER A 244 7.19 15.70 9.21
N THR A 245 7.80 15.05 10.21
CA THR A 245 9.14 15.41 10.73
C THR A 245 10.20 14.31 10.52
N GLU A 246 9.78 13.12 10.11
CA GLU A 246 10.67 11.99 9.83
C GLU A 246 10.08 11.10 8.74
N PHE A 247 10.94 10.30 8.12
CA PHE A 247 10.57 9.32 7.10
C PHE A 247 11.40 8.05 7.24
N CYS A 248 10.86 6.91 6.79
CA CYS A 248 11.58 5.65 6.73
C CYS A 248 11.90 5.31 5.28
N ALA A 249 13.12 4.80 5.04
CA ALA A 249 13.53 4.25 3.75
C ALA A 249 13.95 2.79 3.91
N VAL A 250 13.53 1.93 2.97
CA VAL A 250 13.94 0.53 2.83
C VAL A 250 14.77 0.39 1.58
N TYR A 251 16.05 0.01 1.71
CA TYR A 251 17.02 0.12 0.62
C TYR A 251 18.18 -0.88 0.71
N GLY A 252 18.90 -1.01 -0.40
CA GLY A 252 20.09 -1.84 -0.52
C GLY A 252 19.79 -3.29 -0.85
N PHE A 253 20.74 -4.01 -1.46
CA PHE A 253 20.52 -5.40 -1.91
C PHE A 253 20.05 -6.31 -0.77
N MET A 254 19.10 -7.18 -1.07
CA MET A 254 18.52 -8.12 -0.10
C MET A 254 19.60 -8.93 0.63
N PRO A 255 19.53 -9.09 1.97
CA PRO A 255 18.50 -8.56 2.89
C PRO A 255 18.58 -7.03 3.06
N ALA A 256 17.50 -6.31 2.76
CA ALA A 256 17.49 -4.85 2.71
C ALA A 256 17.67 -4.21 4.10
N LYS A 257 18.26 -3.02 4.09
CA LYS A 257 18.39 -2.15 5.26
C LYS A 257 17.14 -1.28 5.40
N ALA A 258 16.74 -0.96 6.62
CA ALA A 258 15.69 0.03 6.88
C ALA A 258 16.16 1.04 7.91
N THR A 259 15.92 2.32 7.65
CA THR A 259 16.41 3.41 8.50
C THR A 259 15.38 4.54 8.54
N VAL A 260 15.15 5.10 9.73
CA VAL A 260 14.38 6.34 9.90
C VAL A 260 15.32 7.52 9.81
N PHE A 261 14.93 8.57 9.08
CA PHE A 261 15.68 9.80 8.91
C PHE A 261 14.87 11.00 9.37
N ASN A 262 15.56 12.03 9.87
CA ASN A 262 14.96 13.32 10.19
C ASN A 262 14.90 14.24 8.93
N LEU A 263 14.38 15.46 9.07
CA LEU A 263 14.33 16.45 7.97
C LEU A 263 15.71 16.94 7.49
N LYS A 264 16.77 16.74 8.28
CA LYS A 264 18.16 17.03 7.87
C LYS A 264 18.79 15.86 7.09
N CYS A 265 18.02 14.79 6.88
CA CYS A 265 18.48 13.53 6.29
C CYS A 265 19.52 12.78 7.13
N ASP A 266 19.58 13.05 8.44
CA ASP A 266 20.40 12.28 9.37
C ASP A 266 19.65 11.02 9.82
N PRO A 267 20.31 9.86 9.93
CA PRO A 267 19.70 8.65 10.44
C PRO A 267 19.37 8.78 11.93
N ILE A 268 18.10 8.58 12.29
CA ILE A 268 17.62 8.55 13.67
C ILE A 268 17.77 7.15 14.27
N PHE A 269 17.32 6.14 13.52
CA PHE A 269 17.36 4.74 13.96
C PHE A 269 17.54 3.79 12.79
N ASP A 270 18.40 2.80 12.98
CA ASP A 270 18.74 1.77 12.00
C ASP A 270 18.19 0.42 12.47
N PHE A 271 17.23 -0.14 11.74
CA PHE A 271 16.63 -1.44 12.05
C PHE A 271 17.51 -2.62 11.63
N GLY A 272 18.72 -2.38 11.10
CA GLY A 272 19.63 -3.39 10.58
C GLY A 272 19.22 -3.91 9.19
N THR A 273 19.58 -5.16 8.88
CA THR A 273 19.19 -5.81 7.61
C THR A 273 18.17 -6.92 7.82
N GLY A 274 17.20 -7.04 6.92
CA GLY A 274 16.20 -8.11 6.95
C GLY A 274 15.53 -8.33 5.58
N PRO A 275 14.70 -9.38 5.42
CA PRO A 275 13.96 -9.64 4.19
C PRO A 275 12.73 -8.72 4.09
N ARG A 276 12.97 -7.42 3.84
CA ARG A 276 11.95 -6.37 3.82
C ARG A 276 12.01 -5.56 2.53
N ASN A 277 10.86 -5.25 1.97
CA ASN A 277 10.72 -4.41 0.77
C ASN A 277 9.64 -3.32 0.91
N ALA A 278 8.98 -3.21 2.06
CA ALA A 278 7.93 -2.24 2.28
C ALA A 278 7.93 -1.74 3.73
N ALA A 279 7.49 -0.50 3.93
CA ALA A 279 7.37 0.15 5.23
C ALA A 279 6.00 0.83 5.36
N PHE A 280 5.33 0.67 6.50
CA PHE A 280 3.99 1.22 6.71
C PHE A 280 3.85 1.85 8.10
N TYR A 281 3.82 3.18 8.17
CA TYR A 281 3.45 3.88 9.39
C TYR A 281 1.96 3.72 9.69
N SER A 282 1.60 3.57 10.96
CA SER A 282 0.21 3.64 11.40
C SER A 282 -0.39 5.02 11.08
N PRO A 283 -1.73 5.14 10.96
CA PRO A 283 -2.38 6.40 10.59
C PRO A 283 -2.03 7.58 11.52
N GLN A 284 -1.75 7.30 12.79
CA GLN A 284 -1.33 8.28 13.79
C GLN A 284 0.21 8.39 13.93
N GLY A 285 0.99 7.56 13.22
CA GLY A 285 2.45 7.68 13.13
C GLY A 285 3.26 7.11 14.29
N HIS A 286 2.64 6.35 15.19
CA HIS A 286 3.28 5.84 16.42
C HIS A 286 3.80 4.40 16.31
N ILE A 287 3.37 3.67 15.28
CA ILE A 287 3.82 2.31 14.98
C ILE A 287 4.32 2.26 13.54
N LEU A 288 5.39 1.52 13.29
CA LEU A 288 5.91 1.24 11.96
C LEU A 288 5.95 -0.27 11.73
N VAL A 289 5.41 -0.70 10.60
CA VAL A 289 5.53 -2.09 10.15
C VAL A 289 6.53 -2.16 9.00
N LEU A 290 7.59 -2.93 9.18
CA LEU A 290 8.52 -3.28 8.10
C LEU A 290 8.16 -4.67 7.60
N ALA A 291 7.88 -4.81 6.31
CA ALA A 291 7.35 -6.04 5.75
C ALA A 291 8.08 -6.49 4.49
N GLY A 292 8.03 -7.79 4.23
CA GLY A 292 8.50 -8.42 3.00
C GLY A 292 7.38 -9.13 2.27
N PHE A 293 6.77 -8.49 1.26
CA PHE A 293 5.66 -9.06 0.48
C PHE A 293 6.04 -9.45 -0.96
N GLY A 294 5.16 -10.20 -1.62
CA GLY A 294 5.38 -10.67 -2.99
C GLY A 294 6.38 -11.83 -3.03
N ASN A 295 7.60 -11.57 -3.53
CA ASN A 295 8.64 -12.61 -3.65
C ASN A 295 9.30 -12.99 -2.31
N LEU A 296 8.91 -12.32 -1.22
CA LEU A 296 9.39 -12.57 0.14
C LEU A 296 8.34 -13.34 0.93
N ARG A 297 8.76 -13.98 2.02
CA ARG A 297 7.92 -14.92 2.80
C ARG A 297 6.82 -14.27 3.66
N GLY A 298 6.53 -12.98 3.50
CA GLY A 298 5.48 -12.30 4.27
C GLY A 298 5.87 -11.95 5.70
N GLN A 299 7.17 -11.93 6.03
CA GLN A 299 7.63 -11.54 7.37
C GLN A 299 7.31 -10.06 7.62
N MET A 300 6.72 -9.77 8.78
CA MET A 300 6.44 -8.43 9.25
C MET A 300 7.16 -8.19 10.58
N GLU A 301 7.72 -7.01 10.77
CA GLU A 301 8.25 -6.53 12.03
C GLU A 301 7.48 -5.29 12.46
N VAL A 302 6.83 -5.34 13.61
CA VAL A 302 6.02 -4.23 14.13
C VAL A 302 6.81 -3.51 15.21
N TRP A 303 7.03 -2.21 15.05
CA TRP A 303 7.91 -1.40 15.89
C TRP A 303 7.15 -0.24 16.54
N ASP A 304 7.36 -0.03 17.84
CA ASP A 304 7.05 1.21 18.54
C ASP A 304 8.07 2.27 18.11
N ILE A 305 7.61 3.33 17.44
CA ILE A 305 8.50 4.37 16.90
C ILE A 305 9.02 5.31 17.98
N LYS A 306 8.28 5.50 19.07
CA LYS A 306 8.70 6.39 20.14
C LYS A 306 9.91 5.82 20.89
N ASN A 307 9.89 4.51 21.11
CA ASN A 307 10.93 3.80 21.89
C ASN A 307 11.86 2.95 21.03
N TYR A 308 11.63 2.88 19.72
CA TYR A 308 12.30 1.96 18.79
C TYR A 308 12.34 0.52 19.29
N LYS A 309 11.24 0.09 19.90
CA LYS A 309 11.12 -1.24 20.51
C LYS A 309 10.25 -2.12 19.62
N LEU A 310 10.78 -3.29 19.29
CA LEU A 310 10.03 -4.31 18.57
C LEU A 310 8.83 -4.78 19.43
N ILE A 311 7.64 -4.73 18.83
CA ILE A 311 6.38 -5.16 19.45
C ILE A 311 6.08 -6.62 19.09
N SER A 312 6.14 -6.97 17.80
CA SER A 312 5.79 -8.32 17.32
C SER A 312 6.45 -8.65 15.98
N LYS A 313 6.50 -9.94 15.63
CA LYS A 313 7.01 -10.45 14.34
C LYS A 313 6.06 -11.44 13.65
N PRO A 314 4.83 -11.02 13.29
CA PRO A 314 3.89 -11.88 12.60
C PRO A 314 4.38 -12.24 11.18
N THR A 315 3.86 -13.34 10.64
CA THR A 315 4.14 -13.77 9.26
C THR A 315 2.83 -13.88 8.50
N ALA A 316 2.66 -13.03 7.49
CA ALA A 316 1.54 -13.04 6.57
C ALA A 316 1.98 -13.67 5.24
N SER A 317 2.11 -15.00 5.24
CA SER A 317 2.52 -15.77 4.07
C SER A 317 1.67 -15.42 2.85
N ASP A 318 2.32 -15.30 1.70
CA ASP A 318 1.72 -15.03 0.38
C ASP A 318 0.95 -13.70 0.27
N ALA A 319 0.99 -12.85 1.30
CA ALA A 319 0.33 -11.56 1.27
C ALA A 319 0.92 -10.66 0.15
N THR A 320 0.00 -10.11 -0.64
CA THR A 320 0.30 -9.21 -1.76
C THR A 320 -0.10 -7.77 -1.48
N TYR A 321 -0.89 -7.56 -0.42
CA TYR A 321 -1.48 -6.29 -0.03
C TYR A 321 -1.43 -6.13 1.49
N PHE A 322 -1.27 -4.88 1.93
CA PHE A 322 -1.27 -4.46 3.32
C PHE A 322 -1.99 -3.12 3.42
N ALA A 323 -2.84 -2.96 4.44
CA ALA A 323 -3.34 -1.65 4.82
C ALA A 323 -3.60 -1.56 6.33
N TRP A 324 -3.30 -0.40 6.90
CA TRP A 324 -3.71 -0.06 8.25
C TRP A 324 -5.21 0.23 8.31
N CYS A 325 -5.87 -0.31 9.34
CA CYS A 325 -7.17 0.18 9.75
C CYS A 325 -6.99 1.62 10.28
N PRO A 326 -7.92 2.55 10.01
CA PRO A 326 -7.87 3.93 10.50
C PRO A 326 -7.70 4.08 12.02
N ASN A 327 -8.11 3.06 12.79
CA ASN A 327 -7.96 3.04 14.23
C ASN A 327 -6.50 2.96 14.71
N GLY A 328 -5.56 2.61 13.83
CA GLY A 328 -4.13 2.48 14.13
C GLY A 328 -3.72 1.28 14.97
N GLU A 329 -4.66 0.38 15.27
CA GLU A 329 -4.39 -0.83 16.05
C GLU A 329 -4.48 -2.09 15.19
N ASN A 330 -5.27 -2.05 14.12
CA ASN A 330 -5.52 -3.20 13.29
C ASN A 330 -4.94 -3.04 11.90
N ILE A 331 -4.59 -4.18 11.31
CA ILE A 331 -3.97 -4.27 10.00
C ILE A 331 -4.75 -5.30 9.20
N VAL A 332 -4.98 -5.05 7.91
CA VAL A 332 -5.40 -6.09 6.97
C VAL A 332 -4.22 -6.49 6.09
N THR A 333 -4.03 -7.78 5.91
CA THR A 333 -3.17 -8.33 4.85
C THR A 333 -4.03 -9.17 3.92
N ALA A 334 -3.79 -9.08 2.62
CA ALA A 334 -4.57 -9.85 1.65
C ALA A 334 -3.73 -10.42 0.51
N THR A 335 -4.21 -11.53 -0.01
CA THR A 335 -3.71 -12.19 -1.21
C THR A 335 -4.75 -12.02 -2.30
N CYS A 336 -4.45 -11.21 -3.32
CA CYS A 336 -5.41 -10.80 -4.33
C CYS A 336 -5.01 -11.28 -5.75
N SER A 337 -5.99 -11.79 -6.49
CA SER A 337 -5.93 -12.00 -7.93
C SER A 337 -6.03 -10.65 -8.67
N PRO A 338 -5.37 -10.46 -9.83
CA PRO A 338 -4.62 -11.45 -10.62
C PRO A 338 -3.16 -11.62 -10.20
N ARG A 339 -2.67 -10.88 -9.19
CA ARG A 339 -1.26 -10.91 -8.80
C ARG A 339 -0.83 -12.28 -8.26
N LEU A 340 -1.64 -12.87 -7.40
CA LEU A 340 -1.53 -14.28 -7.02
C LEU A 340 -2.91 -14.91 -7.10
N ARG A 341 -3.05 -16.00 -7.87
CA ARG A 341 -4.35 -16.66 -8.12
C ARG A 341 -4.63 -17.84 -7.19
N VAL A 342 -3.74 -18.11 -6.24
CA VAL A 342 -3.82 -19.21 -5.27
C VAL A 342 -3.77 -18.63 -3.87
N GLY A 343 -4.49 -19.23 -2.92
CA GLY A 343 -4.51 -18.78 -1.52
C GLY A 343 -5.14 -17.39 -1.34
N ASN A 344 -6.12 -17.04 -2.18
CA ASN A 344 -6.83 -15.76 -2.09
C ASN A 344 -7.60 -15.67 -0.78
N GLY A 345 -7.58 -14.49 -0.17
CA GLY A 345 -8.14 -14.27 1.15
C GLY A 345 -7.52 -13.08 1.85
N TYR A 346 -8.02 -12.78 3.05
CA TYR A 346 -7.46 -11.73 3.90
C TYR A 346 -7.45 -12.13 5.36
N LYS A 347 -6.53 -11.53 6.11
CA LYS A 347 -6.39 -11.67 7.56
C LYS A 347 -6.41 -10.28 8.18
N ILE A 348 -7.17 -10.12 9.26
CA ILE A 348 -7.15 -8.92 10.09
C ILE A 348 -6.36 -9.23 11.35
N TRP A 349 -5.32 -8.43 11.59
CA TRP A 349 -4.39 -8.59 12.69
C TRP A 349 -4.56 -7.45 13.68
N HIS A 350 -4.20 -7.69 14.94
CA HIS A 350 -3.80 -6.64 15.85
C HIS A 350 -2.29 -6.41 15.73
N TYR A 351 -1.79 -5.19 15.94
CA TYR A 351 -0.36 -4.86 15.83
C TYR A 351 0.54 -5.69 16.78
N THR A 352 -0.03 -6.29 17.83
CA THR A 352 0.68 -7.23 18.72
C THR A 352 0.95 -8.60 18.07
N GLY A 353 0.49 -8.82 16.84
CA GLY A 353 0.72 -10.05 16.06
C GLY A 353 -0.44 -11.05 16.10
N SER A 354 -1.47 -10.82 16.92
CA SER A 354 -2.64 -11.70 17.01
C SER A 354 -3.51 -11.59 15.77
N ILE A 355 -3.94 -12.73 15.20
CA ILE A 355 -4.97 -12.77 14.16
C ILE A 355 -6.33 -12.62 14.85
N LEU A 356 -7.10 -11.61 14.46
CA LEU A 356 -8.44 -11.37 14.98
C LEU A 356 -9.53 -11.95 14.09
N HIS A 357 -9.27 -12.01 12.78
CA HIS A 357 -10.21 -12.55 11.81
C HIS A 357 -9.47 -13.07 10.59
N LYS A 358 -9.91 -14.22 10.06
CA LYS A 358 -9.42 -14.79 8.80
C LYS A 358 -10.59 -15.10 7.87
N TYR A 359 -10.44 -14.69 6.61
CA TYR A 359 -11.34 -15.08 5.53
C TYR A 359 -10.54 -15.71 4.39
N ASP A 360 -10.83 -16.98 4.12
CA ASP A 360 -10.30 -17.71 2.97
C ASP A 360 -11.36 -17.75 1.87
N VAL A 361 -10.95 -17.44 0.64
CA VAL A 361 -11.85 -17.41 -0.52
C VAL A 361 -12.12 -18.84 -0.99
N PRO A 362 -13.37 -19.22 -1.29
CA PRO A 362 -13.71 -20.55 -1.82
C PRO A 362 -13.00 -20.92 -3.14
N ASP A 363 -12.81 -22.22 -3.38
CA ASP A 363 -11.96 -22.82 -4.45
C ASP A 363 -12.33 -22.47 -5.92
N ASN A 364 -13.35 -21.65 -6.18
CA ASN A 364 -13.74 -21.19 -7.53
C ASN A 364 -13.99 -19.68 -7.60
N THR A 365 -13.52 -18.95 -6.60
CA THR A 365 -13.69 -17.51 -6.50
C THR A 365 -12.35 -16.83 -6.31
N GLU A 366 -12.31 -15.55 -6.62
CA GLU A 366 -11.11 -14.73 -6.55
C GLU A 366 -11.37 -13.51 -5.68
N LEU A 367 -10.39 -13.12 -4.88
CA LEU A 367 -10.38 -11.84 -4.19
C LEU A 367 -9.61 -10.84 -5.05
N TRP A 368 -10.24 -9.74 -5.42
CA TRP A 368 -9.60 -8.73 -6.27
C TRP A 368 -9.09 -7.53 -5.47
N GLN A 369 -9.79 -7.14 -4.41
CA GLN A 369 -9.43 -5.95 -3.63
C GLN A 369 -10.04 -5.99 -2.23
N VAL A 370 -9.27 -5.50 -1.26
CA VAL A 370 -9.79 -5.10 0.06
C VAL A 370 -9.39 -3.66 0.34
N SER A 371 -10.28 -2.88 0.95
CA SER A 371 -9.99 -1.48 1.26
C SER A 371 -10.69 -1.04 2.54
N TRP A 372 -9.94 -0.44 3.46
CA TRP A 372 -10.53 0.19 4.63
C TRP A 372 -11.22 1.49 4.24
N GLN A 373 -12.37 1.76 4.86
CA GLN A 373 -13.00 3.07 4.86
C GLN A 373 -12.01 4.10 5.45
N PRO A 374 -11.63 5.15 4.71
CA PRO A 374 -10.78 6.21 5.23
C PRO A 374 -11.57 7.08 6.20
N PHE A 375 -10.87 7.83 7.05
CA PHE A 375 -11.47 8.83 7.93
C PHE A 375 -10.60 10.08 7.93
N THR A 376 -11.23 11.22 8.21
CA THR A 376 -10.50 12.47 8.43
C THR A 376 -9.58 12.36 9.64
N ASP A 377 -8.46 13.08 9.60
CA ASP A 377 -7.50 13.12 10.70
C ASP A 377 -8.19 13.57 12.01
N GLY A 378 -7.78 12.96 13.13
CA GLY A 378 -8.29 13.29 14.47
C GLY A 378 -9.51 12.49 14.93
N ILE A 379 -10.19 11.74 14.05
CA ILE A 379 -11.31 10.85 14.46
C ILE A 379 -10.83 9.72 15.38
N PHE A 380 -9.67 9.14 15.07
CA PHE A 380 -9.05 8.09 15.88
C PHE A 380 -7.77 8.62 16.54
N PRO A 381 -7.78 8.87 17.86
CA PRO A 381 -6.59 9.31 18.57
C PRO A 381 -5.57 8.18 18.71
N ALA A 382 -4.30 8.55 18.87
CA ALA A 382 -3.25 7.58 19.18
C ALA A 382 -3.50 6.97 20.56
N LYS A 383 -3.44 5.63 20.63
CA LYS A 383 -3.60 4.88 21.88
C LYS A 383 -2.24 4.45 22.43
N PRO A 384 -2.12 4.22 23.75
CA PRO A 384 -0.91 3.64 24.33
C PRO A 384 -0.60 2.28 23.70
N ILE A 385 0.67 2.05 23.37
CA ILE A 385 1.13 0.79 22.79
C ILE A 385 1.15 -0.31 23.87
N SER A 386 0.50 -1.42 23.57
CA SER A 386 0.58 -2.67 24.31
C SER A 386 1.65 -3.58 23.70
N TYR A 387 2.42 -4.24 24.57
CA TYR A 387 3.37 -5.28 24.16
C TYR A 387 2.82 -6.69 24.39
N GLN A 388 1.64 -6.79 25.02
CA GLN A 388 1.01 -8.08 25.30
C GLN A 388 0.06 -8.45 24.15
N PRO A 389 0.18 -9.67 23.58
CA PRO A 389 -0.74 -10.15 22.57
C PRO A 389 -2.19 -10.12 23.06
N VAL A 390 -3.08 -9.54 22.26
CA VAL A 390 -4.52 -9.61 22.51
C VAL A 390 -5.04 -11.02 22.20
N PRO A 391 -6.13 -11.48 22.83
CA PRO A 391 -6.79 -12.72 22.44
C PRO A 391 -7.19 -12.66 20.96
N GLY A 392 -6.77 -13.65 20.18
CA GLY A 392 -7.10 -13.78 18.76
C GLY A 392 -7.98 -14.99 18.47
N GLU A 393 -8.38 -15.14 17.21
CA GLU A 393 -8.93 -16.40 16.71
C GLU A 393 -7.86 -17.50 16.88
N LYS A 394 -8.26 -18.64 17.42
CA LYS A 394 -7.41 -19.83 17.49
C LYS A 394 -7.24 -20.37 16.07
N THR A 395 -6.27 -19.86 15.33
CA THR A 395 -5.90 -20.44 14.04
C THR A 395 -5.28 -21.82 14.29
N ALA A 396 -5.73 -22.84 13.55
CA ALA A 396 -5.22 -24.23 13.62
C ALA A 396 -3.75 -24.39 13.16
N GLU A 397 -3.01 -23.29 13.02
CA GLU A 397 -1.57 -23.22 12.77
C GLU A 397 -0.82 -22.96 14.08
N GLU A 398 -1.13 -23.70 15.15
CA GLU A 398 -0.10 -23.95 16.15
C GLU A 398 0.96 -24.82 15.47
N SER A 399 2.15 -24.26 15.30
CA SER A 399 3.32 -24.96 14.80
C SER A 399 3.50 -26.24 15.62
N LYS A 400 3.17 -27.40 15.04
CA LYS A 400 3.68 -28.67 15.55
C LYS A 400 5.20 -28.50 15.63
N PRO A 401 5.84 -28.73 16.79
CA PRO A 401 7.29 -28.66 16.88
C PRO A 401 7.87 -29.53 15.77
N ALA A 402 8.78 -28.97 14.98
CA ALA A 402 9.39 -29.68 13.87
C ALA A 402 9.92 -31.02 14.39
N GLN A 403 9.31 -32.12 13.97
CA GLN A 403 9.87 -33.43 14.26
C GLN A 403 11.23 -33.49 13.56
N ALA A 404 12.29 -33.68 14.34
CA ALA A 404 13.63 -33.83 13.81
C ALA A 404 13.62 -34.88 12.69
N TYR A 405 14.04 -34.48 11.49
CA TYR A 405 14.04 -35.35 10.32
C TYR A 405 14.85 -36.62 10.64
N ARG A 406 14.18 -37.77 10.59
CA ARG A 406 14.82 -39.07 10.81
C ARG A 406 15.06 -39.71 9.43
N PRO A 407 16.32 -39.89 9.01
CA PRO A 407 16.63 -40.48 7.72
C PRO A 407 15.99 -41.87 7.57
N PRO A 408 15.62 -42.29 6.34
CA PRO A 408 14.87 -43.53 6.09
C PRO A 408 15.50 -44.78 6.71
N ALA A 409 16.83 -44.85 6.76
CA ALA A 409 17.59 -45.98 7.30
C ALA A 409 17.41 -46.20 8.83
N LEU A 410 16.86 -45.23 9.56
CA LEU A 410 16.74 -45.27 11.02
C LEU A 410 15.30 -45.39 11.52
N ARG A 411 14.30 -45.51 10.64
CA ARG A 411 12.87 -45.55 11.03
C ARG A 411 12.49 -46.71 11.95
N ASN A 412 13.18 -47.86 11.86
CA ASN A 412 12.83 -49.10 12.58
C ASN A 412 13.80 -49.51 13.70
N LYS A 413 14.69 -48.61 14.15
CA LYS A 413 15.60 -48.88 15.29
C LYS A 413 15.16 -48.14 16.56
N PRO A 414 15.23 -48.76 17.74
CA PRO A 414 14.88 -48.11 19.01
C PRO A 414 15.77 -46.90 19.28
N VAL A 415 15.20 -45.86 19.90
CA VAL A 415 15.89 -44.60 20.20
C VAL A 415 16.89 -44.84 21.33
N THR A 416 18.19 -44.81 21.03
CA THR A 416 19.25 -44.79 22.04
C THR A 416 19.58 -43.33 22.35
N SER A 417 19.26 -42.87 23.56
CA SER A 417 19.57 -41.52 24.01
C SER A 417 21.04 -41.43 24.43
N TYR A 418 21.90 -40.89 23.57
CA TYR A 418 23.22 -40.44 24.01
C TYR A 418 23.13 -38.96 24.40
N LYS A 419 23.25 -38.67 25.70
CA LYS A 419 23.52 -37.31 26.19
C LYS A 419 24.93 -36.92 25.71
N LEU A 420 25.01 -36.03 24.73
CA LEU A 420 26.28 -35.35 24.40
C LEU A 420 26.60 -34.36 25.50
N GLN A 421 27.51 -34.75 26.39
CA GLN A 421 28.09 -33.89 27.40
C GLN A 421 29.22 -33.09 26.72
N LEU A 422 29.00 -31.79 26.51
CA LEU A 422 30.01 -30.88 25.96
C LEU A 422 31.16 -30.75 26.97
N TYR A 423 32.27 -31.44 26.72
CA TYR A 423 33.56 -31.10 27.32
C TYR A 423 34.21 -29.99 26.49
N LEU A 424 34.38 -28.82 27.09
CA LEU A 424 35.28 -27.78 26.61
C LEU A 424 36.72 -28.29 26.77
N ILE A 425 37.38 -28.61 25.64
CA ILE A 425 38.82 -28.82 25.61
C ILE A 425 39.44 -27.70 24.79
N TYR A 426 40.21 -26.85 25.48
CA TYR A 426 41.20 -25.96 24.91
C TYR A 426 42.43 -26.78 24.51
N THR A 427 42.90 -26.69 23.27
CA THR A 427 44.29 -27.02 22.92
C THR A 427 44.80 -26.26 21.69
N GLN A 428 46.09 -25.94 21.76
CA GLN A 428 46.83 -24.95 21.01
C GLN A 428 47.19 -25.31 19.54
N ARG A 429 47.56 -24.25 18.81
CA ARG A 429 48.33 -24.21 17.54
C ARG A 429 49.41 -25.30 17.42
N ASN A 430 49.52 -25.95 16.25
CA ASN A 430 50.69 -25.84 15.36
C ASN A 430 50.59 -26.62 14.03
N SER A 431 50.89 -25.90 12.93
CA SER A 431 51.66 -26.23 11.71
C SER A 431 51.64 -27.64 11.05
N LYS A 432 51.33 -27.62 9.74
CA LYS A 432 51.93 -28.31 8.56
C LYS A 432 51.06 -29.31 7.75
N LYS A 433 50.96 -28.96 6.46
CA LYS A 433 50.80 -29.75 5.21
C LYS A 433 49.39 -30.10 4.69
N LYS A 434 49.02 -29.30 3.67
CA LYS A 434 48.59 -29.61 2.28
C LYS A 434 47.42 -30.58 2.01
N ASN A 435 46.39 -29.99 1.37
CA ASN A 435 45.55 -30.43 0.23
C ASN A 435 44.82 -31.79 0.35
N TYR A 436 43.56 -32.02 -0.02
CA TYR A 436 42.66 -31.50 -1.07
C TYR A 436 41.18 -31.83 -0.71
N ALA A 437 40.24 -31.27 -1.50
CA ALA A 437 38.88 -31.74 -1.80
C ALA A 437 37.71 -31.21 -0.95
N PHE A 438 36.88 -30.42 -1.65
CA PHE A 438 35.47 -30.14 -1.36
C PHE A 438 34.66 -31.42 -1.18
N PHE A 439 33.69 -31.42 -0.27
CA PHE A 439 32.31 -31.85 -0.54
C PHE A 439 31.34 -31.19 0.45
N CYS A 440 30.21 -30.71 -0.07
CA CYS A 440 29.08 -30.13 0.66
C CYS A 440 28.55 -31.03 1.77
N ILE A 441 28.12 -30.44 2.89
CA ILE A 441 26.72 -30.40 3.33
C ILE A 441 26.45 -29.01 3.94
#